data_AF-A0A964QAM0-F1
#
_entry.id   AF-A0A964QAM0-F1
#
_cell.length_a   1.000
_cell.length_b   1.000
_cell.length_c   1.000
_cell.angle_alpha   90.00
_cell.angle_beta   90.00
_cell.angle_gamma   90.00
#
_symmetry.space_group_name_H-M   'P 1'
#
loop_
_entity.id
_entity.type
_entity.pdbx_description
1 polymer ?
#
loop_
_entity_poly.entity_id
_entity_poly.type
_entity_poly.pdbx_seq_one_letter_code
_entity_poly.pdbx_strand_id
1 'polypeptide(L)'
;MQNREGQLMASPFSVREKRGATVSAPLLWKEVGPKLAMADYTIETVPERMKKLRGGDQLVPVLEESPDLLSALEKLMARGKG
;
A
#
# COMPACT_ATOMS: atom_id res chain seq x y z
N MET A 1 11.33 -12.92 -2.50
CA MET A 1 10.12 -13.44 -1.83
C MET A 1 9.96 -12.68 -0.53
N GLN A 2 8.92 -11.86 -0.38
CA GLN A 2 8.70 -11.04 0.82
C GLN A 2 7.85 -11.72 1.90
N ASN A 3 7.05 -12.73 1.53
CA ASN A 3 6.18 -13.47 2.46
C ASN A 3 6.91 -14.64 3.14
N ARG A 4 8.13 -14.40 3.64
CA ARG A 4 8.95 -15.40 4.36
C ARG A 4 9.38 -14.80 5.69
N GLU A 5 9.65 -15.67 6.66
CA GLU A 5 10.18 -15.25 7.96
C GLU A 5 11.50 -14.48 7.82
N GLY A 6 11.68 -13.45 8.64
CA GLY A 6 12.89 -12.63 8.69
C GLY A 6 13.05 -11.59 7.57
N GLN A 7 12.04 -11.40 6.70
CA GLN A 7 12.07 -10.34 5.68
C GLN A 7 11.60 -8.99 6.24
N LEU A 8 12.23 -7.90 5.82
CA LEU A 8 11.88 -6.54 6.23
C LEU A 8 10.96 -5.87 5.20
N MET A 9 9.94 -5.17 5.69
CA MET A 9 9.04 -4.35 4.89
C MET A 9 8.83 -2.99 5.54
N ALA A 10 8.74 -1.93 4.73
CA ALA A 10 8.42 -0.60 5.23
C ALA A 10 6.95 -0.56 5.70
N SER A 11 6.72 -0.06 6.91
CA SER A 11 5.37 0.14 7.46
C SER A 11 4.64 1.27 6.69
N PRO A 12 3.31 1.25 6.59
CA PRO A 12 2.55 2.41 6.12
C PRO A 12 2.93 3.70 6.87
N PHE A 13 2.97 4.81 6.14
CA PHE A 13 3.39 6.14 6.62
C PHE A 13 4.85 6.26 7.08
N SER A 14 5.66 5.20 7.01
CA SER A 14 7.09 5.30 7.30
C SER A 14 7.84 6.14 6.26
N VAL A 15 8.76 6.98 6.73
CA VAL A 15 9.72 7.71 5.90
C VAL A 15 10.82 6.76 5.44
N ARG A 16 11.35 6.98 4.24
CA ARG A 16 12.43 6.22 3.63
C ARG A 16 13.70 7.04 3.55
N GLU A 17 14.84 6.40 3.76
CA GLU A 17 16.20 6.93 3.63
C GLU A 17 16.59 7.16 2.15
N LYS A 18 15.75 7.88 1.40
CA LYS A 18 15.96 8.24 0.01
C LYS A 18 15.99 9.75 -0.15
N ARG A 19 16.55 10.24 -1.26
CA ARG A 19 16.53 11.66 -1.62
C ARG A 19 15.09 12.21 -1.54
N GLY A 20 14.91 13.30 -0.80
CA GLY A 20 13.60 13.91 -0.57
C GLY A 20 12.76 13.26 0.53
N ALA A 21 13.29 12.28 1.27
CA ALA A 21 12.61 11.64 2.40
C ALA A 21 11.19 11.16 2.05
N THR A 22 11.10 10.34 0.99
CA THR A 22 9.82 9.81 0.50
C THR A 22 9.11 8.96 1.56
N VAL A 23 7.78 8.91 1.53
CA VAL A 23 6.94 8.20 2.49
C VAL A 23 6.26 7.00 1.83
N SER A 24 6.14 5.89 2.57
CA SER A 24 5.31 4.74 2.18
C SER A 24 3.83 5.09 2.33
N ALA A 25 3.31 5.93 1.43
CA ALA A 25 1.99 6.53 1.53
C ALA A 25 0.88 5.59 1.01
N PRO A 26 -0.15 5.28 1.83
CA PRO A 26 -1.36 4.62 1.37
C PRO A 26 -2.14 5.46 0.36
N LEU A 27 -2.62 4.80 -0.70
CA LEU A 27 -3.32 5.41 -1.83
C LEU A 27 -4.67 4.73 -2.06
N LEU A 28 -5.62 5.49 -2.59
CA LEU A 28 -6.85 4.93 -3.15
C LEU A 28 -6.56 4.32 -4.53
N TRP A 29 -7.32 3.30 -4.92
CA TRP A 29 -7.17 2.66 -6.24
C TRP A 29 -7.21 3.65 -7.42
N LYS A 30 -8.02 4.71 -7.33
CA LYS A 30 -8.11 5.77 -8.36
C LYS A 30 -6.85 6.61 -8.52
N GLU A 31 -5.94 6.59 -7.54
CA GLU A 31 -4.66 7.30 -7.58
C GLU A 31 -3.55 6.46 -8.24
N VAL A 32 -3.78 5.15 -8.41
CA VAL A 32 -2.81 4.23 -9.00
C VAL A 32 -2.92 4.27 -10.51
N GLY A 33 -1.88 4.78 -11.18
CA GLY A 33 -1.83 4.85 -12.64
C GLY A 33 -0.47 5.32 -13.17
N PRO A 34 -0.32 5.50 -14.50
CA PRO A 34 0.98 5.80 -15.13
C PRO A 34 1.63 7.10 -14.67
N LYS A 35 0.86 8.02 -14.09
CA LYS A 35 1.35 9.31 -13.56
C LYS A 35 1.80 9.23 -12.10
N LEU A 36 1.64 8.08 -11.44
CA LEU A 36 2.01 7.92 -10.04
C LEU A 36 3.52 8.03 -9.87
N ALA A 37 3.98 9.05 -9.14
CA ALA A 37 5.38 9.25 -8.82
C ALA A 37 5.62 9.23 -7.31
N MET A 38 6.53 8.37 -6.86
CA MET A 38 6.88 8.26 -5.43
C MET A 38 7.47 9.56 -4.86
N ALA A 39 8.09 10.38 -5.70
CA ALA A 39 8.69 11.65 -5.31
C ALA A 39 7.65 12.70 -4.86
N ASP A 40 6.37 12.52 -5.19
CA ASP A 40 5.30 13.42 -4.78
C ASP A 40 4.88 13.21 -3.32
N TYR A 41 5.30 12.10 -2.70
CA TYR A 41 4.93 11.69 -1.34
C TYR A 41 6.16 11.72 -0.45
N THR A 42 6.36 12.83 0.27
CA THR A 42 7.51 13.07 1.14
C THR A 42 7.06 13.40 2.57
N ILE A 43 8.02 13.45 3.50
CA ILE A 43 7.76 13.91 4.87
C ILE A 43 7.13 15.33 4.90
N GLU A 44 7.39 16.15 3.89
CA GLU A 44 6.85 17.51 3.77
C GLU A 44 5.45 17.54 3.12
N THR A 45 5.19 16.71 2.11
CA THR A 45 3.94 16.78 1.33
C THR A 45 2.82 15.92 1.91
N VAL A 46 3.13 14.78 2.54
CA VAL A 46 2.12 13.85 3.05
C VAL A 46 1.23 14.46 4.15
N PRO A 47 1.74 15.23 5.14
CA PRO A 47 0.87 15.83 6.15
C PRO A 47 -0.22 16.73 5.55
N GLU A 48 0.12 17.54 4.54
CA GLU A 48 -0.84 18.41 3.86
C GLU A 48 -1.84 17.60 3.02
N ARG A 49 -1.38 16.54 2.36
CA ARG A 49 -2.28 15.58 1.69
C ARG A 49 -3.31 15.00 2.66
N MET A 50 -2.89 14.56 3.85
CA MET A 50 -3.80 13.96 4.83
C MET A 50 -4.88 14.95 5.31
N LYS A 51 -4.53 16.23 5.49
CA LYS A 51 -5.52 17.29 5.78
C LYS A 51 -6.54 17.45 4.64
N LYS A 52 -6.08 17.46 3.39
CA LYS A 52 -6.94 17.60 2.20
C LYS A 52 -7.92 16.43 2.02
N LEU A 53 -7.54 15.23 2.43
CA LEU A 53 -8.39 14.05 2.39
C LEU A 53 -9.52 14.06 3.44
N ARG A 54 -9.60 15.11 4.28
CA ARG A 54 -10.68 15.33 5.27
C ARG A 54 -10.95 14.12 6.17
N GLY A 55 -9.90 13.39 6.56
CA GLY A 55 -9.99 12.29 7.53
C GLY A 55 -10.38 10.93 6.95
N GLY A 56 -10.48 10.78 5.63
CA GLY A 56 -10.61 9.46 5.01
C GLY A 56 -9.27 8.72 5.03
N ASP A 57 -9.05 7.88 6.05
CA ASP A 57 -7.89 6.98 6.10
C ASP A 57 -8.09 5.83 5.11
N GLN A 58 -7.17 5.72 4.14
CA GLN A 58 -7.19 4.70 3.11
C GLN A 58 -6.95 3.29 3.65
N LEU A 59 -6.42 3.14 4.86
CA LEU A 59 -6.13 1.83 5.46
C LEU A 59 -7.31 1.24 6.23
N VAL A 60 -8.39 1.99 6.48
CA VAL A 60 -9.56 1.47 7.23
C VAL A 60 -10.06 0.13 6.67
N PRO A 61 -10.23 -0.04 5.33
CA PRO A 61 -10.67 -1.32 4.79
C PRO A 61 -9.70 -2.47 5.06
N VAL A 62 -8.39 -2.21 5.15
CA VAL A 62 -7.39 -3.25 5.47
C VAL A 62 -7.56 -3.80 6.89
N LEU A 63 -8.07 -2.98 7.81
CA LEU A 63 -8.31 -3.37 9.20
C LEU A 63 -9.66 -4.08 9.38
N GLU A 64 -10.64 -3.77 8.54
CA GLU A 64 -12.01 -4.24 8.69
C GLU A 64 -12.34 -5.45 7.79
N GLU A 65 -11.66 -5.60 6.66
CA GLU A 65 -11.92 -6.69 5.72
C GLU A 65 -11.25 -8.00 6.16
N SER A 66 -12.00 -9.10 6.00
CA SER A 66 -11.49 -10.46 6.21
C SER A 66 -11.55 -11.24 4.89
N PRO A 67 -10.41 -11.40 4.18
CA PRO A 67 -10.38 -12.07 2.89
C PRO A 67 -10.46 -13.60 3.01
N ASP A 68 -11.23 -14.24 2.13
CA ASP A 68 -11.29 -15.71 2.02
C ASP A 68 -10.09 -16.25 1.23
N LEU A 69 -9.07 -16.67 1.97
CA LEU A 69 -7.83 -17.22 1.41
C LEU A 69 -8.02 -18.61 0.79
N LEU A 70 -8.94 -19.43 1.30
CA LEU A 70 -9.15 -20.80 0.82
C LEU A 70 -9.74 -20.77 -0.59
N SER A 71 -10.80 -20.00 -0.77
CA SER A 71 -11.42 -19.80 -2.09
C SER A 71 -10.45 -19.18 -3.11
N ALA A 72 -9.59 -18.26 -2.67
CA ALA A 72 -8.58 -17.66 -3.54
C ALA A 72 -7.53 -18.69 -3.99
N LEU A 73 -7.07 -19.56 -3.08
CA LEU A 73 -6.09 -20.61 -3.37
C LEU A 73 -6.66 -21.67 -4.32
N GLU A 74 -7.90 -22.10 -4.12
CA GLU A 74 -8.59 -23.04 -5.03
C GLU A 74 -8.63 -22.51 -6.47
N LYS A 75 -9.04 -21.25 -6.65
CA LYS A 75 -9.07 -20.58 -7.96
C LYS A 75 -7.67 -20.49 -8.58
N LEU A 76 -6.64 -20.22 -7.78
CA LEU A 76 -5.26 -20.16 -8.26
C LEU A 76 -4.77 -21.54 -8.75
N MET A 77 -5.02 -22.60 -7.98
CA MET A 77 -4.64 -23.96 -8.34
C MET A 77 -5.36 -24.46 -9.60
N ALA A 78 -6.62 -24.09 -9.79
CA ALA A 78 -7.36 -24.43 -11.01
C ALA A 78 -6.75 -23.81 -12.27
N ARG A 79 -6.23 -22.57 -12.18
CA ARG A 79 -5.57 -21.88 -13.29
C ARG A 79 -4.22 -22.46 -13.68
N GLY A 80 -3.51 -23.08 -12.73
CA GLY A 80 -2.17 -23.67 -12.96
C GLY A 80 -2.19 -25.08 -13.56
N LYS A 81 -3.36 -25.67 -13.77
CA LYS A 81 -3.53 -27.00 -14.38
C LYS A 81 -3.83 -26.96 -15.89
N GLY A 82 -3.66 -25.79 -16.53
CA GLY A 82 -3.82 -25.58 -17.97
C GLY A 82 -2.51 -25.26 -18.67
#